data_AF-A0A9D3XHC1-F1
#
_entry.id   AF-A0A9D3XHC1-F1
#
_cell.length_a   1.000
_cell.length_b   1.000
_cell.length_c   1.000
_cell.angle_alpha   90.00
_cell.angle_beta   90.00
_cell.angle_gamma   90.00
#
_symmetry.space_group_name_H-M   'P 1'
#
loop_
_entity.id
_entity.type
_entity.pdbx_description
1 polymer ?
#
loop_
_entity_poly.entity_id
_entity_poly.type
_entity_poly.pdbx_seq_one_letter_code
_entity_poly.pdbx_strand_id
1 'polypeptide(L)' 'MNVDIENIIFKIYECFHIYSAQTEQLKEHCEFVDVEYRKLLSHSKTRWLSLFPGNTRLIQIFPALKSFFLS' A
#
# COMPACT_ATOMS: atom_id res chain seq x y z
N MET A 1 -8.53 19.11 11.52
CA MET A 1 -8.42 18.54 10.16
C MET A 1 -8.90 17.11 10.20
N ASN A 2 -9.76 16.69 9.27
CA ASN A 2 -10.15 15.29 9.14
C ASN A 2 -9.22 14.63 8.11
N VAL A 3 -8.57 13.53 8.46
CA VAL A 3 -7.69 12.79 7.56
C VAL A 3 -8.53 11.70 6.90
N ASP A 4 -8.71 11.81 5.58
CA ASP A 4 -9.43 10.82 4.79
C ASP A 4 -8.53 9.60 4.52
N ILE A 5 -8.51 8.68 5.48
CA ILE A 5 -7.72 7.44 5.44
C ILE A 5 -8.05 6.61 4.20
N GLU A 6 -9.31 6.62 3.78
CA GLU A 6 -9.74 5.88 2.61
C GLU A 6 -9.09 6.42 1.34
N ASN A 7 -9.13 7.74 1.16
CA ASN A 7 -8.49 8.40 0.02
C ASN A 7 -6.96 8.19 0.02
N ILE A 8 -6.33 8.11 1.20
CA ILE A 8 -4.91 7.78 1.32
C ILE A 8 -4.62 6.36 0.84
N ILE A 9 -5.37 5.37 1.33
CA ILE A 9 -5.21 3.96 0.92
C ILE A 9 -5.40 3.84 -0.59
N PHE A 10 -6.40 4.54 -1.15
CA PHE A 10 -6.68 4.53 -2.58
C PHE A 10 -5.52 5.10 -3.41
N LYS A 11 -5.00 6.28 -3.05
CA LYS A 11 -3.87 6.89 -3.77
C LYS A 11 -2.59 6.03 -3.71
N ILE A 12 -2.35 5.40 -2.56
CA ILE A 12 -1.22 4.48 -2.40
C ILE A 12 -1.41 3.27 -3.31
N TYR A 13 -2.61 2.68 -3.34
CA TYR A 13 -2.92 1.60 -4.27
C TYR A 13 -2.72 2.00 -5.74
N GLU A 14 -3.21 3.16 -6.17
CA GLU A 14 -3.08 3.63 -7.56
C GLU A 14 -1.61 3.76 -8.02
N CYS A 15 -0.72 4.22 -7.14
CA CYS A 15 0.71 4.29 -7.42
C CYS A 15 1.23 2.92 -7.86
N PHE A 16 1.01 1.89 -7.06
CA PHE A 16 1.57 0.55 -7.34
C PHE A 16 0.73 -0.26 -8.34
N HIS A 17 -0.55 0.07 -8.53
CA HIS A 17 -1.43 -0.70 -9.42
C HIS A 17 -1.11 -0.49 -10.90
N ILE A 18 -0.79 0.74 -11.30
CA ILE A 18 -0.64 1.12 -12.71
C ILE A 18 0.75 0.75 -13.23
N TYR A 19 1.77 0.75 -12.37
CA TYR A 19 3.17 0.58 -12.78
C TYR A 19 3.81 -0.66 -12.16
N SER A 20 4.10 -1.66 -12.99
CA SER A 20 4.81 -2.88 -12.57
C SER A 20 6.19 -2.59 -11.97
N ALA A 21 6.92 -1.60 -12.52
CA ALA A 21 8.23 -1.20 -12.03
C ALA A 21 8.20 -0.69 -10.57
N GLN A 22 7.19 0.09 -10.19
CA GLN A 22 7.05 0.61 -8.82
C GLN A 22 6.67 -0.50 -7.85
N THR A 23 5.90 -1.49 -8.30
CA THR A 23 5.61 -2.69 -7.50
C THR A 23 6.87 -3.52 -7.25
N GLU A 24 7.73 -3.72 -8.25
CA GLU A 24 8.98 -4.46 -8.05
C GLU A 24 9.94 -3.70 -7.10
N GLN A 25 10.11 -2.40 -7.28
CA GLN A 25 10.88 -1.57 -6.34
C GLN A 25 10.34 -1.67 -4.92
N LEU A 26 9.02 -1.60 -4.73
CA LEU A 26 8.41 -1.79 -3.41
C LEU A 26 8.74 -3.16 -2.80
N LYS A 27 8.82 -4.23 -3.59
CA LYS A 27 9.26 -5.55 -3.09
C LYS A 27 10.73 -5.55 -2.68
N GLU A 28 11.60 -4.86 -3.41
CA GLU A 28 13.01 -4.69 -3.02
C GLU A 28 13.10 -3.95 -1.67
N HIS A 29 12.27 -2.92 -1.45
CA HIS A 29 12.19 -2.25 -0.15
C HIS A 29 11.61 -3.14 0.95
N CYS A 30 10.65 -4.02 0.62
CA CYS A 30 10.14 -5.04 1.55
C CYS A 30 11.26 -6.00 1.99
N GLU A 31 12.07 -6.50 1.06
CA GLU A 31 13.22 -7.34 1.37
C GLU A 31 14.28 -6.58 2.18
N PHE A 32 14.58 -5.34 1.81
CA PHE A 32 15.56 -4.48 2.50
C PHE A 32 15.21 -4.23 3.98
N VAL A 33 13.92 -4.07 4.31
CA VAL A 33 13.46 -3.81 5.68
C VAL A 33 12.94 -5.05 6.40
N ASP A 34 13.17 -6.25 5.85
CA ASP A 34 12.74 -7.55 6.39
C ASP A 34 11.23 -7.62 6.69
N VAL A 35 10.42 -7.18 5.71
CA VAL A 35 8.95 -7.22 5.77
C VAL A 35 8.41 -8.07 4.63
N GLU A 36 7.55 -9.04 4.94
CA GLU A 36 6.84 -9.83 3.93
C GLU A 36 5.96 -8.93 3.03
N TYR A 37 6.20 -8.97 1.72
CA TYR A 37 5.38 -8.22 0.77
C TYR A 37 3.92 -8.71 0.79
N ARG A 38 2.99 -7.75 0.90
CA ARG A 38 1.55 -8.00 0.81
C ARG A 38 0.95 -7.17 -0.30
N LYS A 39 0.29 -7.84 -1.24
CA LYS A 39 -0.39 -7.17 -2.35
C LYS A 39 -1.43 -6.19 -1.82
N LEU A 40 -1.28 -4.91 -2.16
CA LEU A 40 -2.26 -3.88 -1.86
C LEU A 40 -3.61 -4.21 -2.53
N LEU A 41 -4.70 -3.88 -1.84
CA LEU A 41 -6.05 -4.17 -2.29
C LEU A 41 -6.65 -2.96 -3.00
N SER A 42 -7.32 -3.22 -4.13
CA SER A 42 -8.11 -2.22 -4.82
C SER A 42 -9.37 -1.87 -4.04
N HIS A 43 -9.98 -0.73 -4.35
CA HIS A 43 -11.38 -0.52 -4.02
C HIS A 43 -12.24 -1.58 -4.70
N SER A 44 -13.18 -2.17 -3.94
CA SER A 44 -14.25 -2.99 -4.50
C SER A 44 -15.55 -2.18 -4.55
N LYS A 45 -16.52 -2.61 -5.36
CA LYS A 45 -17.87 -2.01 -5.39
C LYS A 45 -18.52 -2.03 -3.99
N THR A 46 -18.14 -2.98 -3.13
CA THR A 46 -18.55 -3.05 -1.72
C THR A 46 -17.47 -2.41 -0.83
N ARG A 47 -17.32 -1.09 -0.99
CA ARG A 47 -16.28 -0.19 -0.45
C ARG A 47 -15.85 -0.49 1.00
N TRP A 48 -16.78 -0.70 1.91
CA TRP A 48 -16.51 -0.94 3.34
C TRP A 48 -15.84 -2.30 3.64
N LEU A 49 -16.11 -3.33 2.83
CA LEU A 49 -15.53 -4.66 3.03
C LEU A 49 -14.05 -4.72 2.66
N SER A 50 -13.62 -3.89 1.70
CA SER A 50 -12.21 -3.80 1.28
C SER A 50 -11.37 -2.88 2.16
N LEU A 51 -11.99 -1.95 2.90
CA LEU A 51 -11.26 -0.91 3.64
C LEU A 51 -10.44 -1.49 4.79
N PHE A 52 -11.05 -2.33 5.64
CA PHE A 52 -10.37 -2.95 6.77
C PHE A 52 -9.18 -3.84 6.36
N PRO A 53 -9.33 -4.81 5.43
CA PRO A 53 -8.20 -5.60 4.97
C PRO A 53 -7.18 -4.78 4.18
N GLY A 54 -7.61 -3.73 3.45
CA GLY A 54 -6.71 -2.80 2.76
C GLY A 54 -5.83 -2.03 3.74
N ASN A 55 -6.44 -1.46 4.78
CA ASN A 55 -5.73 -0.77 5.86
C ASN A 55 -4.76 -1.70 6.60
N THR A 56 -5.20 -2.92 6.91
CA THR A 56 -4.35 -3.92 7.60
C THR A 56 -3.10 -4.24 6.80
N ARG A 57 -3.25 -4.48 5.48
CA ARG A 57 -2.10 -4.76 4.60
C ARG A 57 -1.17 -3.55 4.48
N LEU A 58 -1.73 -2.35 4.38
CA LEU A 58 -0.95 -1.13 4.29
C LEU A 58 -0.11 -0.90 5.55
N ILE A 59 -0.67 -1.14 6.74
CA ILE A 59 0.07 -1.07 8.00
C ILE A 59 1.20 -2.12 8.04
N GLN A 60 0.93 -3.34 7.58
CA GLN A 60 1.92 -4.43 7.56
C GLN A 60 3.13 -4.11 6.68
N ILE A 61 2.93 -3.46 5.54
CA ILE A 61 4.04 -3.07 4.64
C ILE A 61 4.49 -1.61 4.84
N PHE A 62 4.00 -0.92 5.86
CA PHE A 62 4.29 0.51 6.07
C PHE A 62 5.78 0.84 6.19
N PRO A 63 6.64 0.03 6.84
CA PRO A 63 8.08 0.28 6.86
C PRO A 63 8.69 0.33 5.45
N ALA A 64 8.26 -0.57 4.56
CA ALA A 64 8.72 -0.61 3.18
C ALA A 64 8.19 0.57 2.37
N LEU A 65 6.90 0.93 2.54
CA LEU A 65 6.31 2.13 1.93
C LEU A 65 7.07 3.40 2.35
N LYS A 66 7.38 3.52 3.63
CA LYS A 66 8.17 4.64 4.16
C LYS A 66 9.56 4.67 3.53
N SER A 67 10.22 3.52 3.42
CA SER A 67 11.54 3.44 2.77
C SER A 67 11.47 3.87 1.30
N PHE A 68 10.48 3.39 0.54
CA PHE A 68 10.29 3.69 -0.87
C PHE A 68 10.03 5.18 -1.14
N PHE A 69 9.22 5.85 -0.31
CA PHE A 69 8.90 7.27 -0.50
C PHE A 69 10.00 8.23 -0.02
N LEU A 70 10.96 7.75 0.79
CA LEU A 70 12.07 8.55 1.31
C LEU A 70 13.38 8.37 0.54
N SER A 71 13.47 7.35 -0.32
CA SER A 71 14.53 7.16 -1.32
C SER A 71 14.31 8.00 -2.56
#